data_AF-A0A143BIU8-F1
#
_entry.id   AF-A0A143BIU8-F1
#
_cell.length_a   1.000
_cell.length_b   1.000
_cell.length_c   1.000
_cell.angle_alpha   90.00
_cell.angle_beta   90.00
_cell.angle_gamma   90.00
#
_symmetry.space_group_name_H-M   'P 1'
#
loop_
_entity.id
_entity.type
_entity.pdbx_description
1 polymer ?
#
loop_
_entity_poly.entity_id
_entity_poly.type
_entity_poly.pdbx_seq_one_letter_code
_entity_poly.pdbx_strand_id
1 'polypeptide(L)'
;MTHDTAPTNLARLTLPILVAQWSRIVDYVERHQVAEHDFRTDVDVRHEIALRLRAKPTTRETREMLVDLDEQFRGATVASEVCLHGAERATEEGWSPVREWYYWRTTG
;
A
#
# COMPACT_ATOMS: atom_id res chain seq x y z
N MET A 1 -20.09 -19.19 -4.69
CA MET A 1 -20.22 -17.93 -5.45
C MET A 1 -18.81 -17.40 -5.62
N THR A 2 -18.17 -17.73 -6.73
CA THR A 2 -16.78 -17.37 -7.02
C THR A 2 -16.73 -15.91 -7.41
N HIS A 3 -16.20 -15.04 -6.54
CA HIS A 3 -15.82 -13.69 -6.92
C HIS A 3 -14.60 -13.80 -7.83
N ASP A 4 -14.86 -13.88 -9.14
CA ASP A 4 -13.84 -13.82 -10.17
C ASP A 4 -13.42 -12.35 -10.32
N THR A 5 -12.60 -11.90 -9.36
CA THR A 5 -11.98 -10.58 -9.41
C THR A 5 -10.74 -10.73 -10.27
N ALA A 6 -10.87 -10.46 -11.57
CA ALA A 6 -9.70 -10.37 -12.44
C ALA A 6 -8.63 -9.50 -11.75
N PRO A 7 -7.33 -9.89 -11.75
CA PRO A 7 -6.31 -9.15 -11.04
C PRO A 7 -6.30 -7.70 -11.53
N THR A 8 -6.54 -6.76 -10.61
CA THR A 8 -6.57 -5.34 -10.95
C THR A 8 -5.16 -4.95 -11.42
N ASN A 9 -5.04 -4.55 -12.69
CA ASN A 9 -3.77 -4.07 -13.22
C ASN A 9 -3.53 -2.63 -12.71
N LEU A 10 -2.88 -2.52 -11.55
CA LEU A 10 -2.60 -1.25 -10.87
C LEU A 10 -1.91 -0.24 -11.80
N ALA A 11 -0.99 -0.70 -12.66
CA ALA A 11 -0.24 0.14 -13.59
C ALA A 11 -1.12 0.91 -14.59
N ARG A 12 -2.36 0.46 -14.84
CA ARG A 12 -3.32 1.15 -15.73
C ARG A 12 -4.18 2.19 -15.03
N LEU A 13 -4.22 2.19 -13.70
CA LEU A 13 -5.04 3.14 -12.93
C LEU A 13 -4.38 4.52 -12.91
N THR A 14 -5.16 5.58 -12.70
CA THR A 14 -4.59 6.93 -12.51
C THR A 14 -4.17 7.14 -11.05
N LEU A 15 -3.28 8.11 -10.78
CA LEU A 15 -2.88 8.41 -9.39
C LEU A 15 -4.08 8.73 -8.49
N PRO A 16 -5.07 9.56 -8.88
CA PRO A 16 -6.26 9.79 -8.04
C PRO A 16 -7.05 8.52 -7.71
N ILE A 17 -7.17 7.57 -8.65
CA ILE A 17 -7.86 6.30 -8.41
C ILE A 17 -7.10 5.46 -7.38
N LEU A 18 -5.77 5.39 -7.49
CA LEU A 18 -4.98 4.67 -6.50
C LEU A 18 -5.05 5.29 -5.12
N VAL A 19 -5.02 6.62 -5.02
CA VAL A 19 -5.12 7.30 -3.73
C VAL A 19 -6.48 7.04 -3.08
N ALA A 20 -7.56 7.05 -3.88
CA ALA A 20 -8.89 6.66 -3.39
C ALA A 20 -8.96 5.18 -2.96
N GLN A 21 -8.27 4.28 -3.67
CA GLN A 21 -8.15 2.87 -3.25
C GLN A 21 -7.35 2.74 -1.95
N TRP A 22 -6.24 3.45 -1.82
CA TRP A 22 -5.42 3.46 -0.62
C TRP A 22 -6.21 3.94 0.59
N SER A 23 -6.99 5.01 0.45
CA SER A 23 -7.87 5.49 1.53
C SER A 23 -8.87 4.42 2.00
N ARG A 24 -9.45 3.61 1.10
CA ARG A 24 -10.35 2.51 1.49
C ARG A 24 -9.61 1.40 2.22
N ILE A 25 -8.41 1.06 1.75
CA ILE A 25 -7.56 0.06 2.39
C ILE A 25 -7.21 0.50 3.82
N VAL A 26 -6.84 1.76 4.02
CA VAL A 26 -6.57 2.31 5.35
C VAL A 26 -7.79 2.17 6.26
N ASP A 27 -8.98 2.54 5.79
CA ASP A 27 -10.23 2.38 6.56
C ASP A 27 -10.53 0.91 6.92
N TYR A 28 -10.31 -0.03 6.00
CA TYR A 28 -10.48 -1.46 6.27
C TYR A 28 -9.47 -2.00 7.30
N VAL A 29 -8.21 -1.56 7.20
CA VAL A 29 -7.15 -1.95 8.13
C VAL A 29 -7.42 -1.39 9.52
N GLU A 30 -7.83 -0.12 9.64
CA GLU A 30 -8.23 0.49 10.91
C GLU A 30 -9.39 -0.26 11.58
N ARG A 31 -10.35 -0.72 10.78
CA ARG A 31 -11.51 -1.49 11.27
C ARG A 31 -11.22 -2.97 11.52
N HIS A 32 -9.97 -3.41 11.33
CA HIS A 32 -9.56 -4.81 11.45
C HIS A 32 -10.37 -5.75 10.53
N GLN A 33 -10.87 -5.23 9.40
CA GLN A 33 -11.67 -5.97 8.41
C GLN A 33 -10.80 -6.61 7.33
N VAL A 34 -9.51 -6.82 7.61
CA VAL A 34 -8.51 -7.28 6.64
C VAL A 34 -8.71 -8.74 6.24
N ALA A 35 -9.51 -9.51 6.98
CA ALA A 35 -9.79 -10.92 6.68
C ALA A 35 -10.53 -11.15 5.34
N GLU A 36 -11.11 -10.12 4.72
CA GLU A 36 -11.82 -10.20 3.43
C GLU A 36 -10.93 -9.86 2.22
N HIS A 37 -9.73 -9.31 2.45
CA HIS A 37 -8.80 -8.87 1.40
C HIS A 37 -7.39 -9.42 1.63
N ASP A 38 -6.66 -9.70 0.55
CA ASP A 38 -5.26 -10.07 0.67
C ASP A 38 -4.43 -8.83 1.02
N PHE A 39 -4.05 -8.68 2.30
CA PHE A 39 -3.24 -7.57 2.80
C PHE A 39 -2.00 -7.31 1.94
N ARG A 40 -1.39 -8.36 1.36
CA ARG A 40 -0.26 -8.21 0.44
C ARG A 40 -0.64 -7.46 -0.82
N THR A 41 -1.75 -7.86 -1.44
CA THR A 41 -2.29 -7.21 -2.64
C THR A 41 -2.72 -5.76 -2.35
N ASP A 42 -3.25 -5.49 -1.17
CA ASP A 42 -3.66 -4.14 -0.76
C ASP A 42 -2.44 -3.21 -0.61
N VAL A 43 -1.37 -3.69 0.02
CA VAL A 43 -0.15 -2.89 0.22
C VAL A 43 0.54 -2.56 -1.11
N ASP A 44 0.38 -3.38 -2.15
CA ASP A 44 0.92 -3.09 -3.50
C ASP A 44 0.32 -1.81 -4.11
N VAL A 45 -0.91 -1.40 -3.72
CA VAL A 45 -1.49 -0.11 -4.13
C VAL A 45 -0.61 1.06 -3.66
N ARG A 46 -0.10 0.98 -2.43
CA ARG A 46 0.78 2.02 -1.87
C ARG A 46 2.13 2.05 -2.58
N HIS A 47 2.63 0.90 -3.03
CA HIS A 47 3.84 0.81 -3.82
C HIS A 47 3.70 1.48 -5.17
N GLU A 48 2.62 1.19 -5.90
CA GLU A 48 2.35 1.81 -7.20
C GLU A 48 2.20 3.33 -7.08
N ILE A 49 1.57 3.84 -6.01
CA ILE A 49 1.55 5.28 -5.70
C ILE A 49 2.99 5.80 -5.55
N ALA A 50 3.84 5.11 -4.79
CA ALA A 50 5.24 5.54 -4.57
C ALA A 50 6.01 5.64 -5.89
N LEU A 51 5.86 4.66 -6.79
CA LEU A 51 6.51 4.66 -8.11
C LEU A 51 6.10 5.90 -8.93
N ARG A 52 4.81 6.26 -8.93
CA ARG A 52 4.30 7.43 -9.66
C ARG A 52 4.82 8.74 -9.10
N LEU A 53 4.89 8.86 -7.78
CA LEU A 53 5.42 10.06 -7.14
C LEU A 53 6.92 10.25 -7.39
N ARG A 54 7.68 9.17 -7.54
CA ARG A 54 9.10 9.22 -7.95
C ARG A 54 9.23 9.66 -9.40
N ALA A 55 8.35 9.19 -10.28
CA ALA A 55 8.38 9.52 -11.70
C ALA A 55 7.92 10.96 -12.00
N LYS A 56 6.92 11.47 -11.27
CA LYS A 56 6.36 12.79 -11.50
C LYS A 56 5.85 13.44 -10.19
N PRO A 57 6.19 14.71 -9.93
CA PRO A 57 5.61 15.44 -8.81
C PRO A 57 4.08 15.52 -8.90
N THR A 58 3.41 15.38 -7.76
CA THR A 58 1.95 15.60 -7.61
C THR A 58 1.65 16.96 -6.96
N THR A 59 0.37 17.29 -6.81
CA THR A 59 -0.08 18.52 -6.13
C THR A 59 0.27 18.48 -4.64
N ARG A 60 0.28 19.64 -3.99
CA ARG A 60 0.49 19.72 -2.54
C ARG A 60 -0.61 19.00 -1.76
N GLU A 61 -1.86 19.21 -2.15
CA GLU A 61 -3.04 18.58 -1.55
C GLU A 61 -2.95 17.04 -1.59
N THR A 62 -2.57 16.45 -2.73
CA THR A 62 -2.40 14.99 -2.79
C THR A 62 -1.26 14.48 -1.91
N ARG A 63 -0.18 15.26 -1.73
CA ARG A 63 0.89 14.89 -0.81
C ARG A 63 0.43 14.94 0.64
N GLU A 64 -0.28 16.00 1.04
CA GLU A 64 -0.81 16.16 2.40
C GLU A 64 -1.78 15.01 2.73
N MET A 65 -2.73 14.71 1.84
CA MET A 65 -3.64 13.57 2.01
C MET A 65 -2.90 12.22 2.13
N LEU A 66 -1.82 12.01 1.37
CA LEU A 66 -1.05 10.77 1.48
C LEU A 66 -0.27 10.67 2.79
N VAL A 67 0.21 11.78 3.34
CA VAL A 67 0.84 11.79 4.67
C VAL A 67 -0.17 11.35 5.72
N ASP A 68 -1.37 11.93 5.71
CA ASP A 68 -2.42 11.60 6.69
C ASP A 68 -2.82 10.11 6.61
N LEU A 69 -3.00 9.58 5.39
CA LEU A 69 -3.31 8.16 5.17
C LEU A 69 -2.16 7.24 5.61
N ASP A 70 -0.91 7.63 5.33
CA ASP A 70 0.27 6.86 5.75
C ASP A 70 0.42 6.83 7.27
N GLU A 71 0.08 7.92 7.97
CA GLU A 71 0.09 7.98 9.43
C GLU A 71 -1.01 7.10 10.04
N GLN A 72 -2.23 7.16 9.51
CA GLN A 72 -3.34 6.29 9.91
C GLN A 72 -2.98 4.81 9.74
N PHE A 73 -2.49 4.42 8.56
CA PHE A 73 -2.07 3.05 8.30
C PHE A 73 -0.97 2.57 9.26
N ARG A 74 0.00 3.42 9.59
CA ARG A 74 1.06 3.09 10.56
C ARG A 74 0.53 2.95 11.98
N GLY A 75 -0.50 3.70 12.35
CA GLY A 75 -1.19 3.57 13.65
C GLY A 75 -1.99 2.27 13.75
N ALA A 76 -2.55 1.81 12.63
CA ALA A 76 -3.37 0.60 12.54
C ALA A 76 -2.57 -0.69 12.27
N THR A 77 -1.26 -0.61 12.06
CA THR A 77 -0.40 -1.76 11.74
C THR A 77 0.80 -1.86 12.66
N VAL A 78 1.35 -3.07 12.79
CA VAL A 78 2.55 -3.32 13.57
C VAL A 78 3.77 -3.31 12.65
N ALA A 79 4.88 -2.74 13.12
CA ALA A 79 6.17 -2.87 12.44
C ALA A 79 6.63 -4.33 12.43
N SER A 80 7.13 -4.77 11.28
CA SER A 80 7.72 -6.08 11.07
C SER A 80 9.21 -5.95 10.75
N GLU A 81 10.00 -6.94 11.16
CA GLU A 81 11.40 -7.06 10.74
C GLU A 81 11.53 -7.72 9.36
N VAL A 82 10.49 -8.42 8.92
CA VAL A 82 10.45 -9.19 7.68
C VAL A 82 9.57 -8.49 6.64
N CYS A 83 10.09 -8.42 5.41
CA CYS A 83 9.32 -7.95 4.26
C CYS A 83 8.13 -8.88 3.99
N LEU A 84 6.95 -8.30 3.76
CA LEU A 84 5.70 -8.98 3.44
C LEU A 84 5.78 -9.91 2.21
N HIS A 85 6.68 -9.57 1.28
CA HIS A 85 6.97 -10.33 0.05
C HIS A 85 8.18 -11.27 0.19
N GLY A 86 8.83 -11.31 1.35
CA GLY A 86 10.04 -12.08 1.61
C GLY A 86 11.33 -11.31 1.32
N ALA A 87 12.43 -11.77 1.92
CA ALA A 87 13.73 -11.10 1.83
C ALA A 87 14.39 -11.22 0.44
N GLU A 88 14.18 -12.34 -0.25
CA GLU A 88 14.71 -12.58 -1.59
C GLU A 88 14.16 -11.55 -2.58
N ARG A 89 12.83 -11.44 -2.69
CA ARG A 89 12.19 -10.44 -3.55
C ARG A 89 12.52 -9.01 -3.16
N ALA A 90 12.58 -8.70 -1.86
CA ALA A 90 13.02 -7.37 -1.42
C ALA A 90 14.43 -7.03 -1.90
N THR A 91 15.33 -8.01 -1.93
CA THR A 91 16.71 -7.85 -2.41
C THR A 91 16.74 -7.65 -3.93
N GLU A 92 16.01 -8.47 -4.68
CA GLU A 92 15.92 -8.40 -6.14
C GLU A 92 15.38 -7.05 -6.63
N GLU A 93 14.35 -6.54 -5.96
CA GLU A 93 13.70 -5.27 -6.30
C GLU A 93 14.38 -4.05 -5.65
N GLY A 94 15.39 -4.26 -4.80
CA GLY A 94 16.07 -3.20 -4.06
C GLY A 94 15.18 -2.45 -3.07
N TRP A 95 14.15 -3.11 -2.54
CA TRP A 95 13.24 -2.54 -1.53
C TRP A 95 13.89 -2.49 -0.15
N SER A 96 13.53 -1.47 0.62
CA SER A 96 14.06 -1.26 1.97
C SER A 96 12.97 -0.81 2.95
N PRO A 97 13.11 -1.10 4.26
CA PRO A 97 12.16 -0.64 5.28
C PRO A 97 12.10 0.88 5.42
N VAL A 98 13.07 1.62 4.88
CA VAL A 98 13.07 3.09 4.87
C VAL A 98 12.19 3.63 3.74
N ARG A 99 12.31 3.08 2.53
CA ARG A 99 11.63 3.60 1.33
C ARG A 99 10.31 2.91 1.04
N GLU A 100 10.25 1.60 1.22
CA GLU A 100 9.09 0.74 1.03
C GLU A 100 8.57 0.25 2.39
N TRP A 101 8.59 1.14 3.39
CA TRP A 101 8.25 0.85 4.79
C TRP A 101 6.93 0.09 4.98
N TYR A 102 5.98 0.25 4.06
CA TYR A 102 4.67 -0.41 4.05
C TYR A 102 4.78 -1.94 3.85
N TYR A 103 5.82 -2.43 3.19
CA TYR A 103 6.09 -3.88 3.12
C TYR A 103 6.68 -4.45 4.42
N TRP A 104 7.10 -3.62 5.37
CA TRP A 104 7.53 -4.03 6.71
C TRP A 104 6.44 -3.75 7.75
N ARG A 105 5.18 -3.96 7.35
CA ARG A 105 4.02 -3.86 8.23
C ARG A 105 3.20 -5.13 8.17
N THR A 106 2.53 -5.45 9.27
CA THR A 106 1.54 -6.52 9.36
C THR A 106 0.31 -6.02 10.11
N THR A 107 -0.83 -6.65 9.86
CA THR A 107 -1.96 -6.56 10.77
C THR A 107 -1.62 -7.30 12.06
N GLY A 108 -1.98 -6.73 13.21
CA GLY A 108 -1.79 -7.34 14.53
C GLY A 108 -2.73 -8.51 14.80
#